data_AF-A0A897NU95-F1
#
_entry.id   AF-A0A897NU95-F1
#
_cell.length_a   1.000
_cell.length_b   1.000
_cell.length_c   1.000
_cell.angle_alpha   90.00
_cell.angle_beta   90.00
_cell.angle_gamma   90.00
#
_symmetry.space_group_name_H-M   'P 1'
#
loop_
_entity.id
_entity.type
_entity.pdbx_description
1 polymer ?
#
loop_
_entity_poly.entity_id
_entity_poly.type
_entity_poly.pdbx_seq_one_letter_code
_entity_poly.pdbx_strand_id
1 'polypeptide(L)'
;MSNAADRDRVEEQLTAVSETLSLPSSTVQITRVRLNQLGSEPEIEDSSLAIVGATTLALSAREDGLPVTVSDIADAWSEALEGTTIDPGAMTALFDDIASNLDIEGVPPEPRALIERFGTELDLPDGIVVVAKRILEDAFDADPQAIAGGTSPAGTAGAVLYLAAHVNDIDGVEEDALGDVTDTSQVTVRNRYKELRDLLGEDRLETAQRYRLDPDTGAPMATNSGAGGDENSQAESETGDAVDAGDGEGSSAVEDGDSTSATAGGGGPQTRDGAELSDVVGELFPAELPTTDRVAAEGDADAQVVEDELDALAERGVVERKRAGSTDVWLPGDRDVLGPDLTEDAVQREVDTIAEALDLDASIRLFARGLVSDVVEDVDVENADELGGAALLAACRINDAEIEASEIAEAGAFRSRALYDWLETLEAATDVDIPTADAETYVDRLAGALDLNESVRTESLRALEQYEPRLDEREFTPPELAAGATVFASTVGGAGVEPEELADASGADPEFVSEATNAVLVSLCLGLVQEDIDYEETAWTSDLLDSELSPEFGDSETGAAIALAKAYAAGRESQPVDETTIDVLVGR
;
A
#
# COMPACT_ATOMS: atom_id res chain seq x y z
N MET A 1 -31.14 -15.14 -6.97
CA MET A 1 -31.95 -13.91 -6.97
C MET A 1 -32.15 -13.32 -5.58
N SER A 2 -32.16 -14.10 -4.47
CA SER A 2 -32.18 -13.54 -3.10
C SER A 2 -30.85 -12.89 -2.71
N ASN A 3 -29.74 -13.62 -2.87
CA ASN A 3 -28.42 -13.21 -2.33
C ASN A 3 -27.91 -11.85 -2.87
N ALA A 4 -28.10 -11.55 -4.17
CA ALA A 4 -27.69 -10.26 -4.74
C ALA A 4 -28.48 -9.06 -4.16
N ALA A 5 -29.81 -9.17 -4.07
CA ALA A 5 -30.64 -8.09 -3.52
C ALA A 5 -30.43 -7.89 -2.01
N ASP A 6 -30.14 -8.98 -1.28
CA ASP A 6 -29.81 -8.92 0.13
C ASP A 6 -28.41 -8.30 0.36
N ARG A 7 -27.45 -8.55 -0.54
CA ARG A 7 -26.12 -7.93 -0.55
C ARG A 7 -26.18 -6.43 -0.85
N ASP A 8 -26.90 -6.03 -1.90
CA ASP A 8 -27.10 -4.61 -2.25
C ASP A 8 -27.70 -3.85 -1.06
N ARG A 9 -28.64 -4.48 -0.33
CA ARG A 9 -29.26 -3.90 0.86
C ARG A 9 -28.26 -3.75 2.02
N VAL A 10 -27.38 -4.71 2.24
CA VAL A 10 -26.32 -4.60 3.27
C VAL A 10 -25.35 -3.49 2.92
N GLU A 11 -25.05 -3.30 1.64
CA GLU A 11 -24.17 -2.22 1.17
C GLU A 11 -24.80 -0.83 1.36
N GLU A 12 -26.07 -0.67 1.01
CA GLU A 12 -26.84 0.55 1.31
C GLU A 12 -26.85 0.84 2.82
N GLN A 13 -26.98 -0.20 3.64
CA GLN A 13 -26.96 -0.08 5.10
C GLN A 13 -25.60 0.30 5.66
N LEU A 14 -24.54 -0.35 5.17
CA LEU A 14 -23.17 -0.02 5.54
C LEU A 14 -22.88 1.46 5.28
N THR A 15 -23.33 1.98 4.14
CA THR A 15 -23.21 3.40 3.79
C THR A 15 -23.99 4.30 4.75
N ALA A 16 -25.26 3.97 5.06
CA ALA A 16 -26.06 4.79 5.97
C ALA A 16 -25.53 4.76 7.42
N VAL A 17 -25.06 3.61 7.89
CA VAL A 17 -24.50 3.44 9.24
C VAL A 17 -23.18 4.17 9.37
N SER A 18 -22.32 4.09 8.35
CA SER A 18 -21.04 4.80 8.37
C SER A 18 -21.22 6.31 8.39
N GLU A 19 -22.18 6.85 7.63
CA GLU A 19 -22.53 8.28 7.68
C GLU A 19 -23.07 8.67 9.07
N THR A 20 -23.93 7.84 9.66
CA THR A 20 -24.54 8.10 10.98
C THR A 20 -23.50 8.13 12.09
N LEU A 21 -22.55 7.21 12.04
CA LEU A 21 -21.48 7.08 13.05
C LEU A 21 -20.22 7.88 12.69
N SER A 22 -20.22 8.61 11.57
CA SER A 22 -19.07 9.36 11.05
C SER A 22 -17.82 8.48 10.92
N LEU A 23 -17.98 7.26 10.39
CA LEU A 23 -16.88 6.32 10.25
C LEU A 23 -15.92 6.74 9.13
N PRO A 24 -14.61 6.46 9.28
CA PRO A 24 -13.59 6.69 8.26
C PRO A 24 -13.89 5.94 6.96
N SER A 25 -13.57 6.53 5.81
CA SER A 25 -13.79 5.87 4.51
C SER A 25 -12.96 4.59 4.38
N SER A 26 -11.75 4.58 4.92
CA SER A 26 -10.89 3.38 4.96
C SER A 26 -11.54 2.22 5.71
N THR A 27 -12.15 2.49 6.88
CA THR A 27 -12.89 1.49 7.67
C THR A 27 -14.09 0.93 6.91
N VAL A 28 -14.78 1.75 6.14
CA VAL A 28 -15.92 1.33 5.31
C VAL A 28 -15.45 0.47 4.14
N GLN A 29 -14.39 0.89 3.45
CA GLN A 29 -13.80 0.16 2.33
C GLN A 29 -13.32 -1.23 2.78
N ILE A 30 -12.55 -1.32 3.86
CA ILE A 30 -12.07 -2.60 4.35
C ILE A 30 -13.22 -3.51 4.80
N THR A 31 -14.28 -2.94 5.37
CA THR A 31 -15.51 -3.69 5.70
C THR A 31 -16.19 -4.24 4.45
N ARG A 32 -16.26 -3.48 3.36
CA ARG A 32 -16.84 -3.94 2.09
C ARG A 32 -16.02 -5.09 1.50
N VAL A 33 -14.69 -4.99 1.52
CA VAL A 33 -13.79 -6.08 1.09
C VAL A 33 -14.04 -7.35 1.89
N ARG A 34 -14.10 -7.24 3.22
CA ARG A 34 -14.37 -8.38 4.12
C ARG A 34 -15.74 -9.00 3.88
N LEU A 35 -16.78 -8.19 3.67
CA LEU A 35 -18.12 -8.72 3.36
C LEU A 35 -18.16 -9.50 2.03
N ASN A 36 -17.36 -9.08 1.04
CA ASN A 36 -17.23 -9.83 -0.20
C ASN A 36 -16.53 -11.18 0.03
N GLN A 37 -15.47 -11.21 0.84
CA GLN A 37 -14.76 -12.45 1.21
C GLN A 37 -15.67 -13.43 1.98
N LEU A 38 -16.46 -12.95 2.94
CA LEU A 38 -17.41 -13.82 3.67
C LEU A 38 -18.52 -14.38 2.77
N GLY A 39 -18.81 -13.72 1.65
CA GLY A 39 -19.82 -14.16 0.69
C GLY A 39 -19.52 -15.50 -0.01
N SER A 40 -18.29 -16.02 0.11
CA SER A 40 -17.88 -17.34 -0.38
C SER A 40 -17.85 -18.44 0.70
N GLU A 41 -18.07 -18.10 1.98
CA GLU A 41 -17.87 -19.05 3.09
C GLU A 41 -19.18 -19.74 3.54
N PRO A 42 -19.22 -21.09 3.56
CA PRO A 42 -20.44 -21.86 3.80
C PRO A 42 -20.94 -21.79 5.26
N GLU A 43 -20.08 -21.46 6.22
CA GLU A 43 -20.44 -21.41 7.66
C GLU A 43 -21.27 -20.18 8.03
N ILE A 44 -21.23 -19.13 7.19
CA ILE A 44 -21.89 -17.84 7.44
C ILE A 44 -23.25 -17.75 6.72
N GLU A 45 -23.55 -18.66 5.80
CA GLU A 45 -24.78 -18.67 4.98
C GLU A 45 -26.09 -18.76 5.82
N ASP A 46 -26.01 -19.34 7.03
CA ASP A 46 -27.17 -19.50 7.92
C ASP A 46 -27.48 -18.24 8.77
N SER A 47 -26.60 -17.24 8.74
CA SER A 47 -26.75 -16.00 9.51
C SER A 47 -27.44 -14.90 8.70
N SER A 48 -28.15 -14.00 9.39
CA SER A 48 -28.73 -12.83 8.72
C SER A 48 -27.61 -11.95 8.16
N LEU A 49 -27.64 -11.69 6.84
CA LEU A 49 -26.66 -10.84 6.16
C LEU A 49 -26.53 -9.44 6.78
N ALA A 50 -27.60 -8.90 7.38
CA ALA A 50 -27.54 -7.63 8.11
C ALA A 50 -26.74 -7.75 9.41
N ILE A 51 -26.87 -8.87 10.14
CA ILE A 51 -26.08 -9.12 11.36
C ILE A 51 -24.62 -9.40 10.97
N VAL A 52 -24.37 -10.13 9.88
CA VAL A 52 -23.01 -10.33 9.34
C VAL A 52 -22.38 -8.99 8.94
N GLY A 53 -23.14 -8.13 8.24
CA GLY A 53 -22.79 -6.75 7.91
C GLY A 53 -22.34 -5.94 9.12
N ALA A 54 -23.23 -5.85 10.12
CA ALA A 54 -22.97 -5.13 11.35
C ALA A 54 -21.77 -5.68 12.13
N THR A 55 -21.64 -7.00 12.19
CA THR A 55 -20.55 -7.66 12.94
C THR A 55 -19.21 -7.46 12.25
N THR A 56 -19.17 -7.54 10.92
CA THR A 56 -17.96 -7.27 10.12
C THR A 56 -17.52 -5.83 10.28
N LEU A 57 -18.45 -4.86 10.25
CA LEU A 57 -18.15 -3.46 10.53
C LEU A 57 -17.58 -3.27 11.94
N ALA A 58 -18.15 -3.96 12.93
CA ALA A 58 -17.66 -3.89 14.31
C ALA A 58 -16.25 -4.46 14.47
N LEU A 59 -15.89 -5.52 13.72
CA LEU A 59 -14.53 -6.05 13.70
C LEU A 59 -13.56 -5.08 13.04
N SER A 60 -13.89 -4.53 11.88
CA SER A 60 -13.06 -3.52 11.19
C SER A 60 -12.86 -2.26 12.03
N ALA A 61 -13.93 -1.73 12.63
CA ALA A 61 -13.84 -0.57 13.50
C ALA A 61 -12.95 -0.85 14.73
N ARG A 62 -12.97 -2.09 15.25
CA ARG A 62 -12.10 -2.48 16.35
C ARG A 62 -10.64 -2.55 15.92
N GLU A 63 -10.30 -3.15 14.77
CA GLU A 63 -8.93 -3.20 14.23
C GLU A 63 -8.36 -1.81 13.96
N ASP A 64 -9.19 -0.91 13.44
CA ASP A 64 -8.82 0.49 13.21
C ASP A 64 -8.73 1.33 14.50
N GLY A 65 -8.96 0.70 15.66
CA GLY A 65 -8.81 1.37 16.96
C GLY A 65 -9.92 2.39 17.26
N LEU A 66 -11.07 2.33 16.58
CA LEU A 66 -12.14 3.31 16.72
C LEU A 66 -12.89 3.17 18.05
N PRO A 67 -13.29 4.29 18.70
CA PRO A 67 -14.09 4.28 19.91
C PRO A 67 -15.59 4.05 19.63
N VAL A 68 -15.93 3.12 18.75
CA VAL A 68 -17.31 2.78 18.39
C VAL A 68 -17.66 1.42 18.98
N THR A 69 -18.75 1.34 19.74
CA THR A 69 -19.14 0.10 20.41
C THR A 69 -20.04 -0.75 19.53
N VAL A 70 -20.14 -2.04 19.87
CA VAL A 70 -21.10 -2.96 19.25
C VAL A 70 -22.53 -2.44 19.38
N SER A 71 -22.86 -1.78 20.51
CA SER A 71 -24.18 -1.18 20.70
C SER A 71 -24.41 -0.02 19.75
N ASP A 72 -23.42 0.88 19.57
CA ASP A 72 -23.55 2.03 18.67
C ASP A 72 -23.82 1.56 17.23
N ILE A 73 -23.13 0.51 16.80
CA ILE A 73 -23.32 -0.10 15.48
C ILE A 73 -24.68 -0.79 15.39
N ALA A 74 -25.07 -1.60 16.38
CA ALA A 74 -26.36 -2.26 16.41
C ALA A 74 -27.53 -1.27 16.35
N ASP A 75 -27.44 -0.17 17.09
CA ASP A 75 -28.45 0.88 17.15
C ASP A 75 -28.55 1.61 15.80
N ALA A 76 -27.42 2.07 15.24
CA ALA A 76 -27.40 2.74 13.94
C ALA A 76 -27.90 1.83 12.81
N TRP A 77 -27.52 0.55 12.84
CA TRP A 77 -27.96 -0.43 11.84
C TRP A 77 -29.44 -0.78 11.98
N SER A 78 -29.97 -0.81 13.21
CA SER A 78 -31.40 -0.97 13.49
C SER A 78 -32.22 0.22 13.00
N GLU A 79 -31.68 1.44 13.07
CA GLU A 79 -32.33 2.63 12.50
C GLU A 79 -32.36 2.60 10.97
N ALA A 80 -31.30 2.07 10.34
CA ALA A 80 -31.24 1.85 8.89
C ALA A 80 -32.16 0.70 8.39
N LEU A 81 -32.57 -0.20 9.29
CA LEU A 81 -33.48 -1.31 9.02
C LEU A 81 -34.94 -0.95 9.33
N GLU A 82 -35.77 -0.75 8.31
CA GLU A 82 -37.22 -0.59 8.52
C GLU A 82 -37.85 -1.87 9.14
N GLY A 83 -38.03 -1.87 10.46
CA GLY A 83 -38.78 -2.89 11.20
C GLY A 83 -37.98 -4.11 11.67
N THR A 84 -36.64 -4.06 11.65
CA THR A 84 -35.77 -5.10 12.21
C THR A 84 -34.76 -4.48 13.17
N THR A 85 -34.66 -5.00 14.39
CA THR A 85 -33.67 -4.57 15.38
C THR A 85 -32.57 -5.62 15.44
N ILE A 86 -31.32 -5.18 15.35
CA ILE A 86 -30.14 -6.01 15.56
C ILE A 86 -29.86 -6.06 17.05
N ASP A 87 -29.80 -7.27 17.61
CA ASP A 87 -29.37 -7.50 18.98
C ASP A 87 -27.83 -7.51 19.05
N PRO A 88 -27.18 -6.67 19.88
CA PRO A 88 -25.74 -6.71 20.09
C PRO A 88 -25.22 -8.10 20.51
N GLY A 89 -26.05 -8.88 21.21
CA GLY A 89 -25.73 -10.27 21.58
C GLY A 89 -25.57 -11.19 20.38
N ALA A 90 -26.40 -11.01 19.34
CA ALA A 90 -26.31 -11.76 18.10
C ALA A 90 -25.04 -11.41 17.30
N MET A 91 -24.62 -10.15 17.32
CA MET A 91 -23.34 -9.75 16.72
C MET A 91 -22.15 -10.40 17.44
N THR A 92 -22.16 -10.34 18.77
CA THR A 92 -21.07 -10.89 19.59
C THR A 92 -20.92 -12.40 19.41
N ALA A 93 -22.02 -13.12 19.19
CA ALA A 93 -22.02 -14.55 18.93
C ALA A 93 -21.33 -14.94 17.61
N LEU A 94 -21.25 -14.01 16.64
CA LEU A 94 -20.61 -14.24 15.34
C LEU A 94 -19.16 -13.74 15.27
N PHE A 95 -18.62 -13.11 16.33
CA PHE A 95 -17.28 -12.54 16.26
C PHE A 95 -16.20 -13.58 16.00
N ASP A 96 -16.20 -14.69 16.73
CA ASP A 96 -15.18 -15.73 16.56
C ASP A 96 -15.29 -16.38 15.18
N ASP A 97 -16.51 -16.67 14.72
CA ASP A 97 -16.76 -17.28 13.42
C ASP A 97 -16.32 -16.36 12.29
N ILE A 98 -16.74 -15.08 12.31
CA ILE A 98 -16.37 -14.10 11.26
C ILE A 98 -14.88 -13.79 11.32
N ALA A 99 -14.29 -13.57 12.49
CA ALA A 99 -12.86 -13.30 12.61
C ALA A 99 -12.02 -14.46 12.05
N SER A 100 -12.41 -15.70 12.36
CA SER A 100 -11.72 -16.90 11.86
C SER A 100 -11.85 -17.05 10.34
N ASN A 101 -13.02 -16.74 9.77
CA ASN A 101 -13.24 -16.79 8.31
C ASN A 101 -12.55 -15.66 7.55
N LEU A 102 -12.15 -14.58 8.24
CA LEU A 102 -11.41 -13.45 7.68
C LEU A 102 -9.90 -13.54 7.97
N ASP A 103 -9.42 -14.67 8.50
CA ASP A 103 -8.03 -14.86 8.95
C ASP A 103 -7.54 -13.76 9.93
N ILE A 104 -8.46 -13.17 10.70
CA ILE A 104 -8.12 -12.21 11.76
C ILE A 104 -7.62 -13.00 12.96
N GLU A 105 -6.44 -12.64 13.48
CA GLU A 105 -5.81 -13.32 14.60
C GLU A 105 -6.54 -13.06 15.93
N GLY A 106 -7.64 -13.81 16.13
CA GLY A 106 -8.56 -13.64 17.24
C GLY A 106 -9.42 -12.38 17.11
N VAL A 107 -10.42 -12.26 17.99
CA VAL A 107 -11.30 -11.08 17.98
C VAL A 107 -10.53 -9.84 18.48
N PRO A 108 -10.39 -8.79 17.65
CA PRO A 108 -9.69 -7.57 18.04
C PRO A 108 -10.33 -6.97 19.30
N PRO A 109 -9.54 -6.59 20.31
CA PRO A 109 -10.06 -6.03 21.55
C PRO A 109 -10.58 -4.61 21.35
N GLU A 110 -11.55 -4.20 22.16
CA GLU A 110 -12.02 -2.81 22.14
C GLU A 110 -10.95 -1.85 22.67
N PRO A 111 -10.68 -0.72 21.98
CA PRO A 111 -9.69 0.27 22.42
C PRO A 111 -9.94 0.79 23.83
N ARG A 112 -11.21 1.01 24.21
CA ARG A 112 -11.59 1.44 25.56
C ARG A 112 -11.23 0.40 26.62
N ALA A 113 -11.35 -0.89 26.30
CA ALA A 113 -10.99 -1.98 27.20
C ALA A 113 -9.47 -2.11 27.34
N LEU A 114 -8.73 -1.88 26.25
CA LEU A 114 -7.27 -1.83 26.28
C LEU A 114 -6.76 -0.68 27.16
N ILE A 115 -7.35 0.52 27.07
CA ILE A 115 -7.00 1.66 27.93
C ILE A 115 -7.17 1.31 29.42
N GLU A 116 -8.25 0.60 29.78
CA GLU A 116 -8.47 0.15 31.17
C GLU A 116 -7.43 -0.88 31.62
N ARG A 117 -7.15 -1.87 30.76
CA ARG A 117 -6.16 -2.91 31.03
C ARG A 117 -4.77 -2.30 31.23
N PHE A 118 -4.32 -1.49 30.28
CA PHE A 118 -3.01 -0.83 30.31
C PHE A 118 -2.90 0.14 31.49
N GLY A 119 -3.95 0.91 31.78
CA GLY A 119 -3.99 1.77 32.96
C GLY A 119 -3.83 0.98 34.26
N THR A 120 -4.46 -0.19 34.36
CA THR A 120 -4.32 -1.07 35.53
C THR A 120 -2.92 -1.68 35.63
N GLU A 121 -2.36 -2.12 34.51
CA GLU A 121 -1.04 -2.76 34.45
C GLU A 121 0.10 -1.79 34.76
N LEU A 122 -0.05 -0.52 34.37
CA LEU A 122 0.88 0.57 34.66
C LEU A 122 0.62 1.25 36.03
N ASP A 123 -0.33 0.75 36.83
CA ASP A 123 -0.73 1.31 38.14
C ASP A 123 -1.10 2.81 38.06
N LEU A 124 -1.80 3.20 36.99
CA LEU A 124 -2.20 4.58 36.75
C LEU A 124 -3.47 4.95 37.54
N PRO A 125 -3.61 6.22 37.96
CA PRO A 125 -4.83 6.68 38.60
C PRO A 125 -6.05 6.49 37.68
N ASP A 126 -7.19 6.05 38.23
CA ASP A 126 -8.46 5.87 37.49
C ASP A 126 -8.84 7.13 36.68
N GLY A 127 -8.50 8.32 37.20
CA GLY A 127 -8.72 9.59 36.50
C GLY A 127 -7.99 9.69 35.17
N ILE A 128 -6.78 9.13 35.05
CA ILE A 128 -6.00 9.11 33.80
C ILE A 128 -6.68 8.21 32.77
N VAL A 129 -7.18 7.04 33.18
CA VAL A 129 -7.96 6.14 32.31
C VAL A 129 -9.20 6.85 31.75
N VAL A 130 -9.90 7.63 32.59
CA VAL A 130 -11.05 8.43 32.15
C VAL A 130 -10.63 9.54 31.18
N VAL A 131 -9.53 10.25 31.46
CA VAL A 131 -9.01 11.29 30.56
C VAL A 131 -8.58 10.70 29.21
N ALA A 132 -7.91 9.55 29.20
CA ALA A 132 -7.49 8.86 27.98
C ALA A 132 -8.67 8.48 27.09
N LYS A 133 -9.76 7.95 27.67
CA LYS A 133 -11.00 7.68 26.93
C LYS A 133 -11.62 8.95 26.33
N ARG A 134 -11.61 10.06 27.08
CA ARG A 134 -12.10 11.36 26.58
C ARG A 134 -11.25 11.92 25.44
N ILE A 135 -9.94 11.69 25.49
CA ILE A 135 -9.00 12.07 24.43
C ILE A 135 -9.29 11.25 23.18
N LEU A 136 -9.46 9.93 23.32
CA LEU A 136 -9.82 9.05 22.20
C LEU A 136 -11.13 9.49 21.53
N GLU A 137 -12.16 9.79 22.33
CA GLU A 137 -13.45 10.29 21.84
C GLU A 137 -13.31 11.65 21.13
N ASP A 138 -12.61 12.61 21.73
CA ASP A 138 -12.44 13.94 21.12
C ASP A 138 -11.56 13.90 19.86
N ALA A 139 -10.61 12.97 19.78
CA ALA A 139 -9.78 12.77 18.61
C ALA A 139 -10.60 12.15 17.47
N PHE A 140 -11.43 11.15 17.78
CA PHE A 140 -12.39 10.60 16.82
C PHE A 140 -13.40 11.66 16.33
N ASP A 141 -13.96 12.47 17.22
CA ASP A 141 -14.88 13.55 16.84
C ASP A 141 -14.21 14.65 15.97
N ALA A 142 -12.89 14.85 16.13
CA ALA A 142 -12.13 15.85 15.39
C ALA A 142 -11.74 15.35 13.99
N ASP A 143 -11.20 14.14 13.92
CA ASP A 143 -10.80 13.47 12.69
C ASP A 143 -10.82 11.94 12.89
N PRO A 144 -11.90 11.26 12.47
CA PRO A 144 -11.99 9.80 12.51
C PRO A 144 -10.88 9.12 11.70
N GLN A 145 -10.48 9.70 10.57
CA GLN A 145 -9.49 9.12 9.65
C GLN A 145 -8.12 9.09 10.32
N ALA A 146 -7.80 10.14 11.10
CA ALA A 146 -6.59 10.14 11.89
C ALA A 146 -6.54 8.91 12.80
N ILE A 147 -7.63 8.45 13.41
CA ILE A 147 -7.65 7.25 14.26
C ILE A 147 -7.41 5.96 13.48
N ALA A 148 -8.07 5.80 12.32
CA ALA A 148 -8.00 4.59 11.50
C ALA A 148 -6.72 4.44 10.67
N GLY A 149 -5.94 5.51 10.47
CA GLY A 149 -4.80 5.59 9.56
C GLY A 149 -3.55 4.76 9.90
N GLY A 150 -3.68 3.50 10.34
CA GLY A 150 -2.55 2.55 10.28
C GLY A 150 -1.88 2.19 11.60
N THR A 151 -2.62 2.03 12.71
CA THR A 151 -2.04 1.44 13.93
C THR A 151 -3.02 0.50 14.60
N SER A 152 -2.49 -0.58 15.18
CA SER A 152 -3.27 -1.56 15.93
C SER A 152 -4.08 -0.92 17.08
N PRO A 153 -5.15 -1.58 17.56
CA PRO A 153 -5.98 -1.06 18.65
C PRO A 153 -5.16 -0.82 19.93
N ALA A 154 -4.11 -1.63 20.11
CA ALA A 154 -3.15 -1.52 21.21
C ALA A 154 -2.29 -0.26 21.12
N GLY A 155 -1.77 0.08 19.93
CA GLY A 155 -1.00 1.30 19.71
C GLY A 155 -1.85 2.56 19.94
N THR A 156 -3.08 2.59 19.45
CA THR A 156 -4.03 3.70 19.68
C THR A 156 -4.34 3.85 21.18
N ALA A 157 -4.68 2.75 21.86
CA ALA A 157 -4.94 2.77 23.31
C ALA A 157 -3.72 3.20 24.14
N GLY A 158 -2.53 2.76 23.76
CA GLY A 158 -1.28 3.17 24.39
C GLY A 158 -1.01 4.67 24.21
N ALA A 159 -1.12 5.17 22.97
CA ALA A 159 -0.85 6.56 22.66
C ALA A 159 -1.78 7.54 23.41
N VAL A 160 -3.09 7.25 23.48
CA VAL A 160 -4.03 8.11 24.24
C VAL A 160 -3.78 8.06 25.75
N LEU A 161 -3.33 6.92 26.26
CA LEU A 161 -2.99 6.76 27.68
C LEU A 161 -1.70 7.52 28.02
N TYR A 162 -0.69 7.45 27.16
CA TYR A 162 0.54 8.24 27.27
C TYR A 162 0.23 9.74 27.18
N LEU A 163 -0.61 10.17 26.24
CA LEU A 163 -1.04 11.56 26.11
C LEU A 163 -1.77 12.05 27.38
N ALA A 164 -2.67 11.24 27.93
CA ALA A 164 -3.38 11.57 29.17
C ALA A 164 -2.44 11.73 30.36
N ALA A 165 -1.44 10.84 30.48
CA ALA A 165 -0.42 10.91 31.52
C ALA A 165 0.48 12.15 31.35
N HIS A 166 0.91 12.43 30.12
CA HIS A 166 1.75 13.58 29.77
C HIS A 166 1.06 14.91 30.11
N VAL A 167 -0.20 15.08 29.69
CA VAL A 167 -0.99 16.29 29.97
C VAL A 167 -1.27 16.49 31.47
N ASN A 168 -1.14 15.45 32.29
CA ASN A 168 -1.35 15.54 33.74
C ASN A 168 -0.05 15.45 34.56
N ASP A 169 1.11 15.55 33.91
CA ASP A 169 2.43 15.49 34.55
C ASP A 169 2.59 14.24 35.45
N ILE A 170 2.07 13.09 35.01
CA ILE A 170 2.19 11.82 35.74
C ILE A 170 3.52 11.15 35.40
N ASP A 171 4.39 11.06 36.41
CA ASP A 171 5.66 10.34 36.32
C ASP A 171 5.46 8.82 36.22
N GLY A 172 6.41 8.10 35.61
CA GLY A 172 6.44 6.62 35.56
C GLY A 172 5.79 5.99 34.34
N VAL A 173 5.29 6.81 33.42
CA VAL A 173 4.80 6.40 32.10
C VAL A 173 5.87 6.74 31.07
N GLU A 174 6.89 5.89 30.97
CA GLU A 174 7.93 6.03 29.96
C GLU A 174 7.50 5.32 28.67
N GLU A 175 7.95 5.82 27.51
CA GLU A 175 7.62 5.24 26.21
C GLU A 175 8.03 3.74 26.13
N ASP A 176 9.13 3.36 26.80
CA ASP A 176 9.60 1.98 26.94
C ASP A 176 8.59 1.10 27.69
N ALA A 177 8.02 1.60 28.81
CA ALA A 177 7.07 0.87 29.63
C ALA A 177 5.72 0.66 28.92
N LEU A 178 5.34 1.57 28.02
CA LEU A 178 4.16 1.39 27.20
C LEU A 178 4.37 0.35 26.10
N GLY A 179 5.52 0.36 25.41
CA GLY A 179 5.79 -0.64 24.38
C GLY A 179 5.74 -2.07 24.91
N ASP A 180 6.27 -2.29 26.12
CA ASP A 180 6.23 -3.58 26.81
C ASP A 180 4.80 -4.02 27.18
N VAL A 181 3.91 -3.09 27.53
CA VAL A 181 2.54 -3.37 27.97
C VAL A 181 1.56 -3.49 26.79
N THR A 182 1.81 -2.77 25.70
CA THR A 182 0.93 -2.76 24.53
C THR A 182 1.30 -3.81 23.48
N ASP A 183 2.35 -4.60 23.69
CA ASP A 183 2.91 -5.51 22.68
C ASP A 183 3.15 -4.79 21.34
N THR A 184 3.57 -3.52 21.39
CA THR A 184 3.77 -2.64 20.23
C THR A 184 5.10 -1.90 20.37
N SER A 185 5.71 -1.45 19.28
CA SER A 185 6.99 -0.75 19.35
C SER A 185 6.86 0.60 20.09
N GLN A 186 7.90 0.98 20.82
CA GLN A 186 8.03 2.31 21.44
C GLN A 186 7.82 3.44 20.42
N VAL A 187 8.37 3.27 19.21
CA VAL A 187 8.32 4.26 18.14
C VAL A 187 6.88 4.46 17.67
N THR A 188 6.09 3.39 17.56
CA THR A 188 4.67 3.42 17.18
C THR A 188 3.87 4.23 18.19
N VAL A 189 4.00 3.95 19.49
CA VAL A 189 3.30 4.70 20.56
C VAL A 189 3.69 6.17 20.53
N ARG A 190 4.98 6.48 20.32
CA ARG A 190 5.51 7.84 20.28
C ARG A 190 5.00 8.66 19.08
N ASN A 191 5.04 8.08 17.88
CA ASN A 191 4.58 8.75 16.66
C ASN A 191 3.08 9.03 16.77
N ARG A 192 2.32 8.04 17.19
CA ARG A 192 0.87 8.14 17.38
C ARG A 192 0.47 9.15 18.44
N TYR A 193 1.23 9.23 19.54
CA TYR A 193 1.06 10.27 20.55
C TYR A 193 1.20 11.68 19.96
N LYS A 194 2.22 11.90 19.11
CA LYS A 194 2.46 13.21 18.49
C LYS A 194 1.33 13.59 17.56
N GLU A 195 0.88 12.67 16.71
CA GLU A 195 -0.26 12.88 15.80
C GLU A 195 -1.52 13.27 16.57
N LEU A 196 -1.88 12.53 17.62
CA LEU A 196 -3.05 12.82 18.44
C LEU A 196 -2.93 14.16 19.18
N ARG A 197 -1.72 14.51 19.63
CA ARG A 197 -1.44 15.78 20.28
C ARG A 197 -1.59 16.94 19.30
N ASP A 198 -1.04 16.79 18.10
CA ASP A 198 -1.06 17.82 17.06
C ASP A 198 -2.48 18.01 16.52
N LEU A 199 -3.24 16.92 16.34
CA LEU A 199 -4.66 16.92 15.96
C LEU A 199 -5.53 17.70 16.95
N LEU A 200 -5.39 17.42 18.25
CA LEU A 200 -6.17 18.08 19.29
C LEU A 200 -5.67 19.49 19.61
N GLY A 201 -4.41 19.79 19.27
CA GLY A 201 -3.72 21.04 19.54
C GLY A 201 -3.23 21.16 20.98
N GLU A 202 -1.95 21.54 21.15
CA GLU A 202 -1.32 21.70 22.47
C GLU A 202 -2.08 22.68 23.37
N ASP A 203 -2.52 23.82 22.82
CA ASP A 203 -3.29 24.83 23.57
C ASP A 203 -4.59 24.26 24.17
N ARG A 204 -5.31 23.41 23.42
CA ARG A 204 -6.56 22.79 23.88
C ARG A 204 -6.26 21.74 24.95
N LEU A 205 -5.25 20.90 24.72
CA LEU A 205 -4.84 19.86 25.66
C LEU A 205 -4.39 20.45 27.00
N GLU A 206 -3.67 21.57 26.97
CA GLU A 206 -3.21 22.24 28.18
C GLU A 206 -4.32 22.99 28.92
N THR A 207 -5.21 23.66 28.19
CA THR A 207 -6.18 24.61 28.77
C THR A 207 -7.53 23.97 29.12
N ALA A 208 -7.93 22.91 28.43
CA ALA A 208 -9.25 22.32 28.61
C ALA A 208 -9.35 21.52 29.91
N GLN A 209 -10.26 21.95 30.79
CA GLN A 209 -10.50 21.30 32.08
C GLN A 209 -10.84 19.81 31.95
N ARG A 210 -11.47 19.39 30.85
CA ARG A 210 -11.88 17.99 30.63
C ARG A 210 -10.72 16.99 30.60
N TYR A 211 -9.50 17.46 30.37
CA TYR A 211 -8.28 16.63 30.33
C TYR A 211 -7.43 16.71 31.59
N ARG A 212 -7.87 17.47 32.61
CA ARG A 212 -7.10 17.66 33.84
C ARG A 212 -7.67 16.83 34.99
N LEU A 213 -6.79 16.36 35.86
CA LEU A 213 -7.16 15.81 37.16
C LEU A 213 -7.32 16.91 38.20
N ASP A 214 -8.22 16.68 39.14
CA ASP A 214 -8.34 17.48 40.35
C ASP A 214 -7.13 17.18 41.27
N PRO A 215 -6.32 18.19 41.64
CA PRO A 215 -5.08 17.97 42.39
C PRO A 215 -5.27 17.38 43.80
N ASP A 216 -6.46 17.55 44.38
CA ASP A 216 -6.75 17.14 45.76
C ASP A 216 -7.36 15.73 45.82
N THR A 217 -8.05 15.30 44.76
CA THR A 217 -8.81 14.05 44.73
C THR A 217 -8.32 13.03 43.70
N GLY A 218 -7.50 13.45 42.72
CA GLY A 218 -7.09 12.61 41.58
C GLY A 218 -8.24 12.26 40.63
N ALA A 219 -9.43 12.83 40.86
CA ALA A 219 -10.61 12.61 40.02
C ALA A 219 -10.51 13.45 38.74
N PRO A 220 -11.03 12.96 37.61
CA PRO A 220 -11.06 13.75 36.38
C PRO A 220 -11.98 14.95 36.56
N MET A 221 -11.51 16.15 36.20
CA MET A 221 -12.28 17.39 36.33
C MET A 221 -13.57 17.32 35.50
N ALA A 222 -14.62 17.95 36.01
CA ALA A 222 -15.94 17.94 35.38
C ALA A 222 -15.92 18.63 34.01
N THR A 223 -16.69 18.10 33.06
CA THR A 223 -16.92 18.76 31.78
C THR A 223 -17.76 20.00 32.01
N ASN A 224 -17.22 21.19 31.75
CA ASN A 224 -18.00 22.43 31.84
C ASN A 224 -18.93 22.53 30.62
N SER A 225 -20.05 21.80 30.65
CA SER A 225 -21.17 21.98 29.73
C SER A 225 -22.09 23.07 30.29
N GLY A 226 -21.84 24.33 29.92
CA GLY A 226 -22.72 25.43 30.28
C GLY A 226 -23.91 25.54 29.32
N ALA A 227 -25.07 24.95 29.69
CA ALA A 227 -26.40 25.59 29.73
C ALA A 227 -27.59 24.63 29.45
N GLY A 228 -28.49 24.52 30.44
CA GLY A 228 -29.94 24.26 30.22
C GLY A 228 -30.45 22.96 30.82
N GLY A 229 -31.25 23.06 31.88
CA GLY A 229 -31.81 21.92 32.61
C GLY A 229 -32.91 21.16 31.86
N ASP A 230 -33.25 19.96 32.31
CA ASP A 230 -34.22 19.77 33.37
C ASP A 230 -34.06 18.39 34.00
N GLU A 231 -34.46 18.33 35.27
CA GLU A 231 -34.59 17.15 36.10
C GLU A 231 -35.48 16.09 35.42
N ASN A 232 -35.18 14.80 35.61
CA ASN A 232 -36.04 13.86 36.37
C ASN A 232 -35.73 12.37 36.11
N SER A 233 -35.80 11.58 37.20
CA SER A 233 -36.13 10.14 37.31
C SER A 233 -35.16 9.11 36.71
N GLN A 234 -34.43 8.35 37.54
CA GLN A 234 -34.86 7.16 38.32
C GLN A 234 -35.12 5.90 37.48
N ALA A 235 -34.21 4.94 37.72
CA ALA A 235 -34.31 3.49 37.67
C ALA A 235 -35.70 2.86 37.44
N GLU A 236 -35.73 1.80 36.63
CA GLU A 236 -36.39 0.56 37.02
C GLU A 236 -35.85 -0.64 36.23
N SER A 237 -35.34 -1.59 36.99
CA SER A 237 -35.06 -2.98 36.65
C SER A 237 -36.37 -3.75 36.60
N GLU A 238 -36.63 -4.54 35.56
CA GLU A 238 -37.58 -5.65 35.63
C GLU A 238 -37.05 -6.91 34.93
N THR A 239 -36.96 -7.93 35.76
CA THR A 239 -36.79 -9.36 35.50
C THR A 239 -38.06 -10.01 34.94
N GLY A 240 -37.87 -11.09 34.17
CA GLY A 240 -38.83 -12.19 34.03
C GLY A 240 -38.95 -12.68 32.59
N ASP A 241 -39.24 -13.93 32.26
CA ASP A 241 -39.18 -15.24 32.93
C ASP A 241 -39.39 -16.27 31.79
N ALA A 242 -38.92 -17.49 31.98
CA ALA A 242 -38.93 -18.56 30.99
C ALA A 242 -40.28 -19.31 30.89
N VAL A 243 -40.61 -19.81 29.70
CA VAL A 243 -41.41 -21.03 29.39
C VAL A 243 -41.49 -21.18 27.86
N ASP A 244 -41.61 -22.33 27.20
CA ASP A 244 -41.63 -23.77 27.49
C ASP A 244 -41.60 -24.50 26.12
N ALA A 245 -41.26 -25.78 26.19
CA ALA A 245 -41.17 -26.88 25.24
C ALA A 245 -42.01 -26.93 23.94
N GLY A 246 -41.48 -27.71 22.99
CA GLY A 246 -42.26 -28.32 21.91
C GLY A 246 -41.45 -29.24 20.99
N ASP A 247 -41.24 -30.50 21.42
CA ASP A 247 -40.79 -31.64 20.61
C ASP A 247 -41.68 -31.92 19.38
N GLY A 248 -41.09 -32.49 18.33
CA GLY A 248 -41.83 -33.05 17.20
C GLY A 248 -40.96 -33.81 16.19
N GLU A 249 -40.68 -35.09 16.48
CA GLU A 249 -40.17 -36.10 15.54
C GLU A 249 -41.10 -36.33 14.33
N GLY A 250 -40.55 -36.78 13.18
CA GLY A 250 -41.37 -37.54 12.23
C GLY A 250 -40.95 -37.70 10.76
N SER A 251 -39.91 -38.52 10.52
CA SER A 251 -39.93 -39.69 9.60
C SER A 251 -40.12 -39.59 8.06
N SER A 252 -39.22 -40.37 7.41
CA SER A 252 -39.38 -41.19 6.19
C SER A 252 -39.04 -40.54 4.83
N ALA A 253 -38.53 -41.25 3.80
CA ALA A 253 -37.83 -42.53 3.63
C ALA A 253 -37.59 -42.71 2.11
N VAL A 254 -36.36 -43.12 1.74
CA VAL A 254 -35.97 -44.15 0.73
C VAL A 254 -36.33 -43.97 -0.77
N GLU A 255 -35.30 -44.05 -1.64
CA GLU A 255 -35.04 -45.04 -2.72
C GLU A 255 -33.81 -44.53 -3.54
N ASP A 256 -32.63 -45.16 -3.52
CA ASP A 256 -32.12 -46.41 -4.15
C ASP A 256 -31.79 -46.35 -5.65
N GLY A 257 -30.60 -46.87 -6.02
CA GLY A 257 -30.17 -47.26 -7.38
C GLY A 257 -28.82 -46.67 -7.81
N ASP A 258 -27.66 -47.21 -7.45
CA ASP A 258 -26.98 -48.45 -7.88
C ASP A 258 -26.09 -48.35 -9.15
N SER A 259 -24.78 -48.53 -8.90
CA SER A 259 -23.72 -49.21 -9.68
C SER A 259 -23.43 -48.90 -11.16
N THR A 260 -22.14 -48.68 -11.48
CA THR A 260 -21.22 -49.77 -11.91
C THR A 260 -19.83 -49.26 -12.31
N SER A 261 -18.87 -50.17 -12.18
CA SER A 261 -17.42 -50.05 -12.31
C SER A 261 -16.82 -50.42 -13.68
N ALA A 262 -15.57 -49.98 -13.88
CA ALA A 262 -14.46 -50.60 -14.64
C ALA A 262 -14.46 -50.36 -16.17
N THR A 263 -13.35 -49.99 -16.82
CA THR A 263 -12.09 -50.76 -16.96
C THR A 263 -11.01 -49.92 -17.65
N ALA A 264 -9.75 -50.31 -17.43
CA ALA A 264 -8.53 -49.76 -17.99
C ALA A 264 -8.33 -50.03 -19.51
N GLY A 265 -7.55 -49.17 -20.17
CA GLY A 265 -6.93 -49.43 -21.46
C GLY A 265 -5.80 -48.45 -21.73
N GLY A 266 -4.56 -48.95 -21.86
CA GLY A 266 -3.39 -48.14 -22.20
C GLY A 266 -3.20 -47.94 -23.71
N GLY A 267 -2.56 -46.84 -24.08
CA GLY A 267 -2.00 -46.54 -25.39
C GLY A 267 -0.81 -45.61 -25.21
N GLY A 268 0.33 -45.93 -25.85
CA GLY A 268 1.52 -45.05 -25.85
C GLY A 268 1.33 -43.79 -26.71
N PRO A 269 2.24 -42.80 -26.62
CA PRO A 269 2.03 -41.46 -27.14
C PRO A 269 1.96 -41.49 -28.68
N GLN A 270 0.82 -41.07 -29.22
CA GLN A 270 0.68 -40.76 -30.63
C GLN A 270 1.00 -39.28 -30.81
N THR A 271 2.01 -38.98 -31.61
CA THR A 271 2.27 -37.63 -32.13
C THR A 271 1.03 -37.17 -32.90
N ARG A 272 0.35 -36.14 -32.40
CA ARG A 272 -0.81 -35.52 -33.04
C ARG A 272 -0.36 -34.51 -34.09
N ASP A 273 -1.26 -34.19 -35.03
CA ASP A 273 -0.99 -33.21 -36.06
C ASP A 273 -1.19 -31.81 -35.47
N GLY A 274 -0.33 -30.83 -35.78
CA GLY A 274 -0.36 -29.50 -35.14
C GLY A 274 -1.68 -28.72 -35.34
N ALA A 275 -2.54 -29.13 -36.26
CA ALA A 275 -3.89 -28.58 -36.41
C ALA A 275 -4.85 -29.01 -35.28
N GLU A 276 -4.64 -30.18 -34.66
CA GLU A 276 -5.49 -30.67 -33.57
C GLU A 276 -5.26 -29.89 -32.27
N LEU A 277 -4.04 -29.41 -32.02
CA LEU A 277 -3.74 -28.60 -30.82
C LEU A 277 -4.31 -27.19 -30.91
N SER A 278 -4.30 -26.55 -32.09
CA SER A 278 -4.97 -25.25 -32.27
C SER A 278 -6.49 -25.33 -32.06
N ASP A 279 -7.10 -26.47 -32.43
CA ASP A 279 -8.52 -26.71 -32.18
C ASP A 279 -8.80 -26.86 -30.67
N VAL A 280 -7.96 -27.60 -29.93
CA VAL A 280 -8.07 -27.73 -28.47
C VAL A 280 -7.91 -26.38 -27.77
N VAL A 281 -6.94 -25.57 -28.19
CA VAL A 281 -6.76 -24.19 -27.68
C VAL A 281 -8.01 -23.34 -27.93
N GLY A 282 -8.62 -23.47 -29.12
CA GLY A 282 -9.85 -22.79 -29.47
C GLY A 282 -11.12 -23.33 -28.79
N GLU A 283 -11.13 -24.58 -28.32
CA GLU A 283 -12.22 -25.18 -27.56
C GLU A 283 -12.18 -24.81 -26.06
N LEU A 284 -10.98 -24.75 -25.48
CA LEU A 284 -10.78 -24.30 -24.10
C LEU A 284 -11.08 -22.79 -23.98
N PHE A 285 -10.55 -21.98 -24.89
CA PHE A 285 -10.75 -20.54 -24.85
C PHE A 285 -12.11 -20.11 -25.47
N PRO A 286 -12.88 -19.18 -24.86
CA PRO A 286 -12.56 -18.34 -23.71
C PRO A 286 -13.05 -18.89 -22.36
N ALA A 287 -13.60 -20.11 -22.33
CA ALA A 287 -14.23 -20.65 -21.13
C ALA A 287 -13.21 -21.04 -20.04
N GLU A 288 -12.02 -21.49 -20.45
CA GLU A 288 -10.90 -21.85 -19.59
C GLU A 288 -9.58 -21.40 -20.24
N LEU A 289 -8.56 -21.12 -19.42
CA LEU A 289 -7.23 -20.72 -19.90
C LEU A 289 -6.50 -21.92 -20.50
N PRO A 290 -6.08 -21.87 -21.79
CA PRO A 290 -5.35 -22.96 -22.41
C PRO A 290 -3.87 -22.93 -22.00
N THR A 291 -3.57 -23.38 -20.78
CA THR A 291 -2.17 -23.58 -20.35
C THR A 291 -1.57 -24.81 -21.00
N THR A 292 -0.24 -24.90 -21.08
CA THR A 292 0.46 -26.08 -21.61
C THR A 292 -0.04 -27.38 -20.94
N ASP A 293 -0.15 -27.39 -19.61
CA ASP A 293 -0.65 -28.55 -18.85
C ASP A 293 -2.11 -28.86 -19.14
N ARG A 294 -2.95 -27.84 -19.35
CA ARG A 294 -4.38 -28.03 -19.58
C ARG A 294 -4.68 -28.49 -20.99
N VAL A 295 -3.96 -27.95 -21.99
CA VAL A 295 -3.98 -28.43 -23.37
C VAL A 295 -3.43 -29.86 -23.45
N ALA A 296 -2.40 -30.18 -22.67
CA ALA A 296 -1.87 -31.54 -22.59
C ALA A 296 -2.84 -32.52 -21.93
N ALA A 297 -3.55 -32.10 -20.88
CA ALA A 297 -4.56 -32.91 -20.20
C ALA A 297 -5.79 -33.19 -21.10
N GLU A 298 -6.30 -32.16 -21.78
CA GLU A 298 -7.41 -32.31 -22.73
C GLU A 298 -6.97 -33.10 -23.97
N GLY A 299 -5.69 -32.95 -24.34
CA GLY A 299 -5.03 -33.66 -25.43
C GLY A 299 -4.62 -35.10 -25.10
N ASP A 300 -4.71 -35.57 -23.86
CA ASP A 300 -4.13 -36.86 -23.40
C ASP A 300 -2.68 -37.04 -23.91
N ALA A 301 -1.86 -36.00 -23.73
CA ALA A 301 -0.50 -35.88 -24.24
C ALA A 301 0.50 -35.46 -23.15
N ASP A 302 1.80 -35.59 -23.44
CA ASP A 302 2.87 -35.17 -22.54
C ASP A 302 3.07 -33.65 -22.62
N ALA A 303 3.14 -32.97 -21.48
CA ALA A 303 3.21 -31.51 -21.40
C ALA A 303 4.42 -30.93 -22.17
N GLN A 304 5.57 -31.59 -22.15
CA GLN A 304 6.77 -31.09 -22.85
C GLN A 304 6.61 -31.18 -24.37
N VAL A 305 5.98 -32.26 -24.85
CA VAL A 305 5.70 -32.44 -26.28
C VAL A 305 4.68 -31.41 -26.77
N VAL A 306 3.67 -31.13 -25.94
CA VAL A 306 2.65 -30.12 -26.23
C VAL A 306 3.25 -28.71 -26.25
N GLU A 307 4.16 -28.40 -25.33
CA GLU A 307 4.90 -27.12 -25.32
C GLU A 307 5.67 -26.92 -26.65
N ASP A 308 6.49 -27.90 -27.03
CA ASP A 308 7.30 -27.83 -28.26
C ASP A 308 6.42 -27.65 -29.53
N GLU A 309 5.25 -28.30 -29.57
CA GLU A 309 4.32 -28.21 -30.70
C GLU A 309 3.54 -26.89 -30.72
N LEU A 310 3.16 -26.35 -29.55
CA LEU A 310 2.51 -25.05 -29.43
C LEU A 310 3.47 -23.91 -29.76
N ASP A 311 4.75 -24.01 -29.37
CA ASP A 311 5.80 -23.08 -29.81
C ASP A 311 5.92 -23.06 -31.34
N ALA A 312 5.93 -24.25 -31.98
CA ALA A 312 5.97 -24.34 -33.43
C ALA A 312 4.69 -23.79 -34.11
N LEU A 313 3.54 -23.78 -33.42
CA LEU A 313 2.32 -23.13 -33.89
C LEU A 313 2.36 -21.61 -33.70
N ALA A 314 2.98 -21.14 -32.62
CA ALA A 314 3.19 -19.72 -32.36
C ALA A 314 4.13 -19.07 -33.37
N GLU A 315 5.22 -19.75 -33.73
CA GLU A 315 6.11 -19.31 -34.82
C GLU A 315 5.40 -19.17 -36.17
N ARG A 316 4.30 -19.91 -36.37
CA ARG A 316 3.47 -19.87 -37.58
C ARG A 316 2.29 -18.90 -37.48
N GLY A 317 2.11 -18.23 -36.34
CA GLY A 317 0.99 -17.32 -36.08
C GLY A 317 -0.38 -18.01 -35.98
N VAL A 318 -0.41 -19.33 -35.74
CA VAL A 318 -1.66 -20.09 -35.59
C VAL A 318 -2.20 -19.98 -34.16
N VAL A 319 -1.29 -19.87 -33.20
CA VAL A 319 -1.58 -19.54 -31.80
C VAL A 319 -0.62 -18.43 -31.34
N GLU A 320 -0.87 -17.83 -30.20
CA GLU A 320 -0.02 -16.82 -29.56
C GLU A 320 0.36 -17.29 -28.16
N ARG A 321 1.66 -17.25 -27.82
CA ARG A 321 2.16 -17.56 -26.47
C ARG A 321 2.11 -16.28 -25.63
N LYS A 322 1.39 -16.31 -24.52
CA LYS A 322 1.40 -15.25 -23.50
C LYS A 322 1.75 -15.84 -22.14
N ARG A 323 2.47 -15.08 -21.32
CA ARG A 323 2.86 -15.51 -19.97
C ARG A 323 1.87 -14.96 -18.95
N ALA A 324 1.34 -15.83 -18.08
CA ALA A 324 0.53 -15.47 -16.92
C ALA A 324 1.23 -16.03 -15.67
N GLY A 325 1.93 -15.17 -14.93
CA GLY A 325 2.84 -15.59 -13.85
C GLY A 325 3.95 -16.51 -14.37
N SER A 326 4.12 -17.69 -13.76
CA SER A 326 5.09 -18.71 -14.21
C SER A 326 4.55 -19.66 -15.30
N THR A 327 3.34 -19.43 -15.82
CA THR A 327 2.64 -20.36 -16.70
C THR A 327 2.43 -19.77 -18.08
N ASP A 328 2.71 -20.55 -19.12
CA ASP A 328 2.41 -20.17 -20.50
C ASP A 328 0.96 -20.49 -20.87
N VAL A 329 0.29 -19.49 -21.43
CA VAL A 329 -1.08 -19.55 -21.94
C VAL A 329 -1.03 -19.38 -23.46
N TRP A 330 -1.83 -20.18 -24.16
CA TRP A 330 -1.86 -20.22 -25.62
C TRP A 330 -3.20 -19.69 -26.12
N LEU A 331 -3.19 -18.71 -27.02
CA LEU A 331 -4.38 -18.07 -27.58
C LEU A 331 -4.52 -18.36 -29.09
N PRO A 332 -5.74 -18.39 -29.68
CA PRO A 332 -5.90 -18.52 -31.13
C PRO A 332 -5.37 -17.29 -31.90
N GLY A 333 -4.55 -17.50 -32.94
CA GLY A 333 -3.77 -16.44 -33.61
C GLY A 333 -4.53 -15.48 -34.54
N ASP A 334 -5.79 -15.77 -34.91
CA ASP A 334 -6.58 -14.94 -35.84
C ASP A 334 -7.37 -13.79 -35.15
N ARG A 335 -7.01 -13.40 -33.92
CA ARG A 335 -7.74 -12.36 -33.16
C ARG A 335 -6.87 -11.13 -32.87
N ASP A 336 -6.92 -10.16 -33.78
CA ASP A 336 -6.35 -8.81 -33.61
C ASP A 336 -7.04 -7.94 -32.51
N VAL A 337 -7.95 -8.50 -31.69
CA VAL A 337 -8.78 -7.74 -30.72
C VAL A 337 -9.01 -8.53 -29.42
N LEU A 338 -7.94 -9.02 -28.81
CA LEU A 338 -7.96 -9.41 -27.39
C LEU A 338 -6.80 -8.67 -26.74
N GLY A 339 -7.10 -7.49 -26.17
CA GLY A 339 -6.22 -6.86 -25.18
C GLY A 339 -5.93 -7.88 -24.07
N PRO A 340 -4.72 -7.89 -23.52
CA PRO A 340 -4.38 -8.78 -22.42
C PRO A 340 -5.07 -8.25 -21.16
N ASP A 341 -6.33 -8.62 -20.93
CA ASP A 341 -6.88 -8.41 -19.59
C ASP A 341 -6.27 -9.51 -18.70
N LEU A 342 -5.11 -9.22 -18.11
CA LEU A 342 -4.70 -9.91 -16.90
C LEU A 342 -5.86 -9.74 -15.91
N THR A 343 -6.48 -10.85 -15.52
CA THR A 343 -7.61 -10.83 -14.59
C THR A 343 -7.20 -10.14 -13.30
N GLU A 344 -8.09 -9.39 -12.67
CA GLU A 344 -7.89 -8.80 -11.33
C GLU A 344 -7.28 -9.83 -10.34
N ASP A 345 -7.77 -11.06 -10.37
CA ASP A 345 -7.26 -12.20 -9.59
C ASP A 345 -5.79 -12.55 -9.82
N ALA A 346 -5.24 -12.24 -10.99
CA ALA A 346 -3.83 -12.45 -11.31
C ALA A 346 -2.97 -11.40 -10.62
N VAL A 347 -3.34 -10.13 -10.75
CA VAL A 347 -2.64 -9.00 -10.10
C VAL A 347 -2.74 -9.10 -8.58
N GLN A 348 -3.91 -9.42 -8.04
CA GLN A 348 -4.09 -9.61 -6.59
C GLN A 348 -3.25 -10.75 -6.02
N ARG A 349 -3.01 -11.82 -6.80
CA ARG A 349 -2.11 -12.91 -6.38
C ARG A 349 -0.67 -12.45 -6.32
N GLU A 350 -0.23 -11.60 -7.24
CA GLU A 350 1.11 -11.01 -7.18
C GLU A 350 1.23 -10.04 -5.99
N VAL A 351 0.19 -9.24 -5.68
CA VAL A 351 0.11 -8.44 -4.46
C VAL A 351 0.30 -9.33 -3.22
N ASP A 352 -0.44 -10.44 -3.11
CA ASP A 352 -0.32 -11.34 -1.97
C ASP A 352 1.09 -11.96 -1.88
N THR A 353 1.66 -12.36 -3.02
CA THR A 353 3.00 -12.99 -3.10
C THR A 353 4.11 -12.04 -2.66
N ILE A 354 4.11 -10.81 -3.19
CA ILE A 354 5.10 -9.79 -2.85
C ILE A 354 4.94 -9.33 -1.41
N ALA A 355 3.70 -9.13 -0.94
CA ALA A 355 3.42 -8.74 0.43
C ALA A 355 3.86 -9.81 1.44
N GLU A 356 3.66 -11.09 1.15
CA GLU A 356 4.14 -12.18 2.00
C GLU A 356 5.68 -12.26 2.02
N ALA A 357 6.32 -12.05 0.86
CA ALA A 357 7.79 -12.06 0.76
C ALA A 357 8.44 -10.94 1.59
N LEU A 358 7.77 -9.79 1.71
CA LEU A 358 8.22 -8.62 2.46
C LEU A 358 7.64 -8.51 3.89
N ASP A 359 6.87 -9.50 4.34
CA ASP A 359 6.20 -9.52 5.65
C ASP A 359 5.35 -8.25 5.90
N LEU A 360 4.63 -7.79 4.86
CA LEU A 360 3.79 -6.60 4.93
C LEU A 360 2.48 -6.87 5.66
N ASP A 361 2.07 -5.89 6.46
CA ASP A 361 0.82 -5.91 7.22
C ASP A 361 -0.39 -6.20 6.34
N ALA A 362 -1.36 -6.93 6.89
CA ALA A 362 -2.60 -7.26 6.19
C ALA A 362 -3.37 -6.02 5.72
N SER A 363 -3.29 -4.90 6.46
CA SER A 363 -3.88 -3.62 6.08
C SER A 363 -3.28 -3.08 4.78
N ILE A 364 -1.95 -3.08 4.63
CA ILE A 364 -1.24 -2.64 3.42
C ILE A 364 -1.63 -3.52 2.23
N ARG A 365 -1.63 -4.84 2.43
CA ARG A 365 -2.00 -5.82 1.41
C ARG A 365 -3.44 -5.62 0.91
N LEU A 366 -4.39 -5.44 1.84
CA LEU A 366 -5.80 -5.24 1.51
C LEU A 366 -6.03 -3.89 0.82
N PHE A 367 -5.31 -2.84 1.23
CA PHE A 367 -5.35 -1.54 0.56
C PHE A 367 -4.83 -1.64 -0.88
N ALA A 368 -3.69 -2.31 -1.09
CA ALA A 368 -3.13 -2.54 -2.42
C ALA A 368 -4.09 -3.33 -3.33
N ARG A 369 -4.77 -4.36 -2.80
CA ARG A 369 -5.81 -5.08 -3.55
C ARG A 369 -6.99 -4.19 -3.94
N GLY A 370 -7.37 -3.26 -3.06
CA GLY A 370 -8.38 -2.24 -3.36
C GLY A 370 -7.98 -1.35 -4.53
N LEU A 371 -6.75 -0.81 -4.51
CA LEU A 371 -6.21 -0.03 -5.63
C LEU A 371 -6.21 -0.82 -6.94
N VAL A 372 -5.81 -2.10 -6.90
CA VAL A 372 -5.83 -2.98 -8.07
C VAL A 372 -7.25 -3.16 -8.61
N SER A 373 -8.23 -3.38 -7.73
CA SER A 373 -9.66 -3.53 -8.11
C SER A 373 -10.17 -2.30 -8.87
N ASP A 374 -9.77 -1.10 -8.41
CA ASP A 374 -10.18 0.16 -9.02
C ASP A 374 -9.53 0.43 -10.39
N VAL A 375 -8.36 -0.16 -10.68
CA VAL A 375 -7.58 0.13 -11.91
C VAL A 375 -7.69 -0.92 -13.00
N VAL A 376 -7.80 -2.19 -12.65
CA VAL A 376 -7.75 -3.30 -13.64
C VAL A 376 -8.94 -3.27 -14.61
N GLU A 377 -10.05 -2.62 -14.27
CA GLU A 377 -11.20 -2.47 -15.19
C GLU A 377 -10.93 -1.46 -16.33
N ASP A 378 -10.05 -0.47 -16.10
CA ASP A 378 -9.89 0.71 -16.96
C ASP A 378 -8.50 0.81 -17.61
N VAL A 379 -7.54 -0.03 -17.19
CA VAL A 379 -6.16 0.02 -17.67
C VAL A 379 -5.73 -1.33 -18.25
N ASP A 380 -5.14 -1.30 -19.44
CA ASP A 380 -4.52 -2.47 -20.05
C ASP A 380 -3.27 -2.89 -19.23
N VAL A 381 -3.40 -3.98 -18.46
CA VAL A 381 -2.31 -4.50 -17.64
C VAL A 381 -1.48 -5.49 -18.44
N GLU A 382 -0.22 -5.15 -18.71
CA GLU A 382 0.72 -6.03 -19.42
C GLU A 382 1.50 -6.96 -18.47
N ASN A 383 1.83 -6.49 -17.25
CA ASN A 383 2.61 -7.21 -16.24
C ASN A 383 1.91 -7.12 -14.86
N ALA A 384 1.46 -8.25 -14.34
CA ALA A 384 0.69 -8.33 -13.09
C ALA A 384 1.55 -8.03 -11.85
N ASP A 385 2.80 -8.47 -11.88
CA ASP A 385 3.83 -8.27 -10.87
C ASP A 385 4.19 -6.79 -10.72
N GLU A 386 4.39 -6.08 -11.84
CA GLU A 386 4.71 -4.65 -11.82
C GLU A 386 3.55 -3.82 -11.26
N LEU A 387 2.30 -4.07 -11.71
CA LEU A 387 1.13 -3.38 -11.19
C LEU A 387 0.87 -3.74 -9.72
N GLY A 388 0.96 -5.02 -9.35
CA GLY A 388 0.79 -5.46 -7.97
C GLY A 388 1.82 -4.86 -7.02
N GLY A 389 3.08 -4.81 -7.45
CA GLY A 389 4.15 -4.12 -6.74
C GLY A 389 3.91 -2.62 -6.62
N ALA A 390 3.43 -1.96 -7.68
CA ALA A 390 3.14 -0.53 -7.65
C ALA A 390 1.97 -0.20 -6.71
N ALA A 391 0.93 -1.04 -6.69
CA ALA A 391 -0.17 -0.91 -5.75
C ALA A 391 0.30 -1.11 -4.30
N LEU A 392 1.23 -2.04 -4.05
CA LEU A 392 1.86 -2.20 -2.74
C LEU A 392 2.71 -0.98 -2.35
N LEU A 393 3.50 -0.44 -3.27
CA LEU A 393 4.30 0.75 -3.02
C LEU A 393 3.40 1.95 -2.70
N ALA A 394 2.31 2.14 -3.46
CA ALA A 394 1.30 3.16 -3.19
C ALA A 394 0.67 2.98 -1.80
N ALA A 395 0.24 1.76 -1.48
CA ALA A 395 -0.32 1.42 -0.18
C ALA A 395 0.67 1.71 0.97
N CYS A 396 1.94 1.33 0.81
CA CYS A 396 2.97 1.62 1.80
C CYS A 396 3.14 3.13 2.01
N ARG A 397 3.23 3.91 0.93
CA ARG A 397 3.43 5.36 1.02
C ARG A 397 2.23 6.10 1.63
N ILE A 398 1.01 5.67 1.32
CA ILE A 398 -0.21 6.24 1.89
C ILE A 398 -0.33 5.93 3.39
N ASN A 399 0.17 4.78 3.82
CA ASN A 399 0.13 4.34 5.23
C ASN A 399 1.45 4.61 5.97
N ASP A 400 2.32 5.46 5.43
CA ASP A 400 3.62 5.81 6.01
C ASP A 400 4.50 4.59 6.41
N ALA A 401 4.39 3.49 5.65
CA ALA A 401 5.22 2.31 5.82
C ALA A 401 6.58 2.50 5.13
N GLU A 402 7.66 2.26 5.87
CA GLU A 402 9.05 2.41 5.40
C GLU A 402 9.47 1.19 4.59
N ILE A 403 9.08 1.13 3.31
CA ILE A 403 9.52 0.12 2.34
C ILE A 403 10.09 0.82 1.10
N GLU A 404 11.26 0.38 0.64
CA GLU A 404 11.88 0.91 -0.57
C GLU A 404 11.29 0.27 -1.83
N ALA A 405 11.26 1.05 -2.92
CA ALA A 405 10.80 0.57 -4.21
C ALA A 405 11.67 -0.58 -4.75
N SER A 406 12.97 -0.56 -4.44
CA SER A 406 13.94 -1.63 -4.73
C SER A 406 13.57 -2.96 -4.06
N GLU A 407 13.13 -2.93 -2.80
CA GLU A 407 12.75 -4.14 -2.05
C GLU A 407 11.52 -4.81 -2.67
N ILE A 408 10.52 -4.01 -3.06
CA ILE A 408 9.32 -4.50 -3.77
C ILE A 408 9.69 -5.09 -5.13
N ALA A 409 10.55 -4.41 -5.88
CA ALA A 409 10.97 -4.87 -7.20
C ALA A 409 11.80 -6.16 -7.13
N GLU A 410 12.67 -6.30 -6.12
CA GLU A 410 13.43 -7.53 -5.88
C GLU A 410 12.49 -8.69 -5.53
N ALA A 411 11.51 -8.47 -4.65
CA ALA A 411 10.52 -9.48 -4.27
C ALA A 411 9.64 -9.92 -5.46
N GLY A 412 9.28 -8.99 -6.34
CA GLY A 412 8.51 -9.26 -7.56
C GLY A 412 9.34 -9.69 -8.78
N ALA A 413 10.67 -9.68 -8.69
CA ALA A 413 11.60 -10.02 -9.77
C ALA A 413 11.47 -9.16 -11.05
N PHE A 414 11.22 -7.86 -10.88
CA PHE A 414 11.21 -6.85 -11.95
C PHE A 414 12.09 -5.64 -11.58
N ARG A 415 12.16 -4.62 -12.44
CA ARG A 415 13.00 -3.42 -12.20
C ARG A 415 12.23 -2.36 -11.42
N SER A 416 12.87 -1.71 -10.44
CA SER A 416 12.23 -0.71 -9.57
C SER A 416 11.61 0.46 -10.33
N ARG A 417 12.18 0.80 -11.49
CA ARG A 417 11.63 1.82 -12.40
C ARG A 417 10.17 1.56 -12.79
N ALA A 418 9.79 0.30 -13.05
CA ALA A 418 8.43 -0.04 -13.49
C ALA A 418 7.37 0.40 -12.47
N LEU A 419 7.73 0.44 -11.18
CA LEU A 419 6.84 0.91 -10.12
C LEU A 419 6.46 2.37 -10.31
N TYR A 420 7.40 3.23 -10.72
CA TYR A 420 7.14 4.66 -10.90
C TYR A 420 6.24 4.93 -12.11
N ASP A 421 6.43 4.18 -13.20
CA ASP A 421 5.56 4.26 -14.39
C ASP A 421 4.11 3.85 -14.03
N TRP A 422 3.96 2.80 -13.22
CA TRP A 422 2.65 2.35 -12.74
C TRP A 422 2.06 3.26 -11.66
N LEU A 423 2.85 3.90 -10.81
CA LEU A 423 2.35 4.85 -9.80
C LEU A 423 1.65 6.05 -10.44
N GLU A 424 2.21 6.62 -11.51
CA GLU A 424 1.56 7.71 -12.27
C GLU A 424 0.23 7.22 -12.85
N THR A 425 0.21 5.98 -13.35
CA THR A 425 -1.00 5.36 -13.89
C THR A 425 -2.06 5.13 -12.80
N LEU A 426 -1.66 4.64 -11.62
CA LEU A 426 -2.54 4.42 -10.46
C LEU A 426 -3.14 5.72 -9.95
N GLU A 427 -2.33 6.78 -9.78
CA GLU A 427 -2.79 8.10 -9.35
C GLU A 427 -3.83 8.66 -10.33
N ALA A 428 -3.57 8.54 -11.64
CA ALA A 428 -4.49 9.00 -12.69
C ALA A 428 -5.79 8.20 -12.75
N ALA A 429 -5.75 6.90 -12.44
CA ALA A 429 -6.91 6.01 -12.53
C ALA A 429 -7.78 6.02 -11.26
N THR A 430 -7.17 6.09 -10.07
CA THR A 430 -7.88 5.95 -8.78
C THR A 430 -8.28 7.27 -8.12
N ASP A 431 -7.80 8.42 -8.61
CA ASP A 431 -7.97 9.74 -7.96
C ASP A 431 -7.47 9.73 -6.49
N VAL A 432 -6.54 8.83 -6.17
CA VAL A 432 -5.88 8.74 -4.86
C VAL A 432 -4.58 9.53 -4.92
N ASP A 433 -4.40 10.45 -3.97
CA ASP A 433 -3.15 11.20 -3.78
C ASP A 433 -2.08 10.26 -3.20
N ILE A 434 -1.21 9.74 -4.07
CA ILE A 434 -0.11 8.86 -3.66
C ILE A 434 1.11 9.74 -3.38
N PRO A 435 1.61 9.79 -2.13
CA PRO A 435 2.79 10.60 -1.83
C PRO A 435 3.98 10.15 -2.68
N THR A 436 4.54 11.07 -3.46
CA THR A 436 5.79 10.84 -4.21
C THR A 436 6.84 11.85 -3.75
N ALA A 437 8.05 11.35 -3.47
CA ALA A 437 9.17 12.22 -3.13
C ALA A 437 9.82 12.73 -4.42
N ASP A 438 10.08 14.03 -4.47
CA ASP A 438 10.84 14.67 -5.55
C ASP A 438 12.33 14.30 -5.50
N ALA A 439 13.06 14.62 -6.57
CA ALA A 439 14.47 14.29 -6.70
C ALA A 439 15.32 14.99 -5.62
N GLU A 440 14.93 16.19 -5.21
CA GLU A 440 15.56 16.97 -4.14
C GLU A 440 15.50 16.23 -2.79
N THR A 441 14.35 15.65 -2.48
CA THR A 441 14.18 14.82 -1.28
C THR A 441 15.08 13.58 -1.33
N TYR A 442 15.25 12.96 -2.51
CA TYR A 442 16.18 11.85 -2.67
C TYR A 442 17.65 12.28 -2.53
N VAL A 443 18.03 13.48 -2.98
CA VAL A 443 19.38 14.02 -2.72
C VAL A 443 19.64 14.14 -1.23
N ASP A 444 18.65 14.59 -0.45
CA ASP A 444 18.77 14.68 1.01
C ASP A 444 18.94 13.30 1.67
N ARG A 445 18.17 12.30 1.20
CA ARG A 445 18.32 10.91 1.66
C ARG A 445 19.70 10.34 1.32
N LEU A 446 20.16 10.51 0.08
CA LEU A 446 21.48 10.05 -0.37
C LEU A 446 22.61 10.70 0.42
N ALA A 447 22.51 12.01 0.66
CA ALA A 447 23.49 12.73 1.47
C ALA A 447 23.58 12.17 2.90
N GLY A 448 22.43 11.83 3.51
CA GLY A 448 22.39 11.17 4.82
C GLY A 448 22.91 9.74 4.81
N ALA A 449 22.48 8.93 3.83
CA ALA A 449 22.81 7.52 3.73
C ALA A 449 24.30 7.27 3.48
N LEU A 450 24.94 8.11 2.66
CA LEU A 450 26.35 7.98 2.27
C LEU A 450 27.29 8.94 3.02
N ASP A 451 26.79 9.67 4.03
CA ASP A 451 27.54 10.68 4.79
C ASP A 451 28.26 11.70 3.86
N LEU A 452 27.54 12.16 2.84
CA LEU A 452 28.10 13.07 1.83
C LEU A 452 28.32 14.47 2.43
N ASN A 453 29.40 15.12 2.00
CA ASN A 453 29.68 16.49 2.41
C ASN A 453 28.58 17.46 1.96
N GLU A 454 28.29 18.48 2.77
CA GLU A 454 27.30 19.52 2.46
C GLU A 454 27.54 20.20 1.10
N SER A 455 28.79 20.28 0.67
CA SER A 455 29.14 20.81 -0.66
C SER A 455 28.62 19.94 -1.80
N VAL A 456 28.67 18.61 -1.66
CA VAL A 456 28.13 17.67 -2.66
C VAL A 456 26.62 17.80 -2.69
N ARG A 457 25.96 17.73 -1.52
CA ARG A 457 24.51 17.93 -1.39
C ARG A 457 24.04 19.24 -2.03
N THR A 458 24.67 20.36 -1.68
CA THR A 458 24.30 21.68 -2.21
C THR A 458 24.45 21.73 -3.72
N GLU A 459 25.52 21.16 -4.26
CA GLU A 459 25.75 21.19 -5.70
C GLU A 459 24.85 20.20 -6.45
N SER A 460 24.47 19.08 -5.85
CA SER A 460 23.44 18.17 -6.39
C SER A 460 22.08 18.85 -6.52
N LEU A 461 21.63 19.55 -5.48
CA LEU A 461 20.38 20.31 -5.51
C LEU A 461 20.43 21.43 -6.57
N ARG A 462 21.57 22.13 -6.67
CA ARG A 462 21.75 23.15 -7.72
C ARG A 462 21.75 22.54 -9.12
N ALA A 463 22.36 21.38 -9.30
CA ALA A 463 22.36 20.67 -10.59
C ALA A 463 20.94 20.30 -11.01
N LEU A 464 20.09 19.85 -10.08
CA LEU A 464 18.68 19.60 -10.32
C LEU A 464 17.91 20.90 -10.67
N GLU A 465 18.15 22.00 -9.94
CA GLU A 465 17.53 23.30 -10.22
C GLU A 465 17.88 23.83 -11.62
N GLN A 466 19.11 23.57 -12.09
CA GLN A 466 19.61 24.00 -13.40
C GLN A 466 19.33 22.99 -14.52
N TYR A 467 18.82 21.81 -14.19
CA TYR A 467 18.56 20.76 -15.18
C TYR A 467 17.32 21.10 -16.01
N GLU A 468 17.52 21.27 -17.31
CA GLU A 468 16.43 21.38 -18.27
C GLU A 468 16.41 20.12 -19.16
N PRO A 469 15.36 19.27 -19.07
CA PRO A 469 15.23 18.08 -19.90
C PRO A 469 14.96 18.45 -21.36
N ARG A 470 15.55 17.72 -22.31
CA ARG A 470 15.29 17.92 -23.75
C ARG A 470 14.02 17.19 -24.18
N LEU A 471 13.38 17.72 -25.23
CA LEU A 471 12.12 17.18 -25.77
C LEU A 471 12.19 15.72 -26.26
N ASP A 472 13.38 15.27 -26.67
CA ASP A 472 13.59 13.91 -27.21
C ASP A 472 14.31 12.99 -26.20
N GLU A 473 14.54 13.47 -24.96
CA GLU A 473 15.18 12.68 -23.91
C GLU A 473 14.16 11.79 -23.19
N ARG A 474 14.65 10.67 -22.68
CA ARG A 474 13.89 9.78 -21.79
C ARG A 474 13.57 10.53 -20.48
N GLU A 475 12.37 10.31 -19.96
CA GLU A 475 12.01 10.76 -18.62
C GLU A 475 12.69 9.89 -17.56
N PHE A 476 13.16 10.49 -16.48
CA PHE A 476 13.88 9.80 -15.42
C PHE A 476 13.05 9.84 -14.14
N THR A 477 13.11 8.77 -13.36
CA THR A 477 12.44 8.73 -12.06
C THR A 477 13.16 9.66 -11.06
N PRO A 478 12.48 10.15 -10.02
CA PRO A 478 13.12 10.96 -8.99
C PRO A 478 14.42 10.39 -8.39
N PRO A 479 14.52 9.09 -8.03
CA PRO A 479 15.77 8.53 -7.52
C PRO A 479 16.88 8.46 -8.60
N GLU A 480 16.55 8.17 -9.86
CA GLU A 480 17.52 8.18 -10.97
C GLU A 480 18.13 9.57 -11.18
N LEU A 481 17.30 10.62 -11.21
CA LEU A 481 17.77 12.01 -11.33
C LEU A 481 18.59 12.44 -10.13
N ALA A 482 18.14 12.13 -8.92
CA ALA A 482 18.86 12.46 -7.69
C ALA A 482 20.24 11.81 -7.66
N ALA A 483 20.32 10.51 -7.97
CA ALA A 483 21.59 9.80 -8.07
C ALA A 483 22.48 10.38 -9.16
N GLY A 484 21.95 10.65 -10.35
CA GLY A 484 22.71 11.23 -11.47
C GLY A 484 23.27 12.62 -11.18
N ALA A 485 22.46 13.50 -10.56
CA ALA A 485 22.91 14.81 -10.10
C ALA A 485 23.98 14.71 -8.99
N THR A 486 23.90 13.66 -8.16
CA THR A 486 24.89 13.38 -7.10
C THR A 486 26.20 12.85 -7.66
N VAL A 487 26.17 12.01 -8.70
CA VAL A 487 27.38 11.60 -9.46
C VAL A 487 28.07 12.85 -10.02
N PHE A 488 27.33 13.73 -10.68
CA PHE A 488 27.87 14.99 -11.22
C PHE A 488 28.55 15.83 -10.12
N ALA A 489 27.82 16.16 -9.06
CA ALA A 489 28.29 17.00 -7.98
C ALA A 489 29.52 16.42 -7.27
N SER A 490 29.54 15.10 -7.05
CA SER A 490 30.67 14.42 -6.41
C SER A 490 31.91 14.41 -7.30
N THR A 491 31.75 14.35 -8.62
CA THR A 491 32.86 14.34 -9.58
C THR A 491 33.50 15.72 -9.72
N VAL A 492 32.69 16.78 -9.78
CA VAL A 492 33.19 18.16 -9.84
C VAL A 492 33.83 18.54 -8.50
N GLY A 493 33.19 18.20 -7.38
CA GLY A 493 33.71 18.51 -6.04
C GLY A 493 34.89 17.64 -5.58
N GLY A 494 35.30 16.65 -6.39
CA GLY A 494 36.42 15.74 -6.09
C GLY A 494 36.14 14.75 -4.95
N ALA A 495 34.87 14.50 -4.62
CA ALA A 495 34.46 13.48 -3.65
C ALA A 495 34.52 12.07 -4.27
N GLY A 496 34.23 11.95 -5.57
CA GLY A 496 34.41 10.71 -6.35
C GLY A 496 33.56 9.54 -5.85
N VAL A 497 32.25 9.76 -5.66
CA VAL A 497 31.32 8.69 -5.26
C VAL A 497 31.03 7.81 -6.48
N GLU A 498 31.09 6.49 -6.30
CA GLU A 498 30.86 5.57 -7.41
C GLU A 498 29.36 5.52 -7.77
N PRO A 499 28.98 5.52 -9.06
CA PRO A 499 27.57 5.44 -9.46
C PRO A 499 26.84 4.21 -8.93
N GLU A 500 27.54 3.09 -8.75
CA GLU A 500 26.98 1.86 -8.15
C GLU A 500 26.58 2.10 -6.69
N GLU A 501 27.38 2.81 -5.89
CA GLU A 501 27.04 3.12 -4.49
C GLU A 501 25.80 4.03 -4.40
N LEU A 502 25.62 4.94 -5.36
CA LEU A 502 24.46 5.82 -5.43
C LEU A 502 23.20 5.10 -5.93
N ALA A 503 23.36 4.17 -6.87
CA ALA A 503 22.27 3.31 -7.34
C ALA A 503 21.74 2.46 -6.19
N ASP A 504 22.63 1.78 -5.47
CA ASP A 504 22.28 0.97 -4.30
C ASP A 504 21.58 1.79 -3.21
N ALA A 505 22.08 3.00 -2.91
CA ALA A 505 21.51 3.86 -1.86
C ALA A 505 20.22 4.60 -2.28
N SER A 506 19.93 4.71 -3.57
CA SER A 506 18.69 5.34 -4.08
C SER A 506 17.60 4.33 -4.43
N GLY A 507 17.96 3.05 -4.55
CA GLY A 507 17.08 2.00 -5.08
C GLY A 507 16.86 2.07 -6.60
N ALA A 508 17.68 2.86 -7.32
CA ALA A 508 17.63 2.99 -8.78
C ALA A 508 18.54 1.97 -9.49
N ASP A 509 18.25 1.61 -10.74
CA ASP A 509 19.14 0.75 -11.51
C ASP A 509 20.41 1.53 -11.96
N PRO A 510 21.62 0.95 -11.83
CA PRO A 510 22.88 1.61 -12.20
C PRO A 510 22.97 2.11 -13.66
N GLU A 511 22.31 1.40 -14.58
CA GLU A 511 22.22 1.79 -16.00
C GLU A 511 21.50 3.13 -16.15
N PHE A 512 20.35 3.29 -15.50
CA PHE A 512 19.56 4.52 -15.57
C PHE A 512 20.19 5.66 -14.78
N VAL A 513 20.90 5.39 -13.68
CA VAL A 513 21.71 6.40 -12.99
C VAL A 513 22.80 6.95 -13.91
N SER A 514 23.46 6.08 -14.69
CA SER A 514 24.48 6.49 -15.66
C SER A 514 23.89 7.33 -16.80
N GLU A 515 22.72 6.94 -17.33
CA GLU A 515 22.00 7.71 -18.33
C GLU A 515 21.53 9.08 -17.79
N ALA A 516 20.98 9.12 -16.58
CA ALA A 516 20.55 10.35 -15.91
C ALA A 516 21.74 11.29 -15.67
N THR A 517 22.89 10.73 -15.25
CA THR A 517 24.14 11.49 -15.11
C THR A 517 24.53 12.15 -16.43
N ASN A 518 24.47 11.43 -17.55
CA ASN A 518 24.75 11.97 -18.88
C ASN A 518 23.76 13.08 -19.25
N ALA A 519 22.45 12.85 -19.05
CA ALA A 519 21.42 13.84 -19.35
C ALA A 519 21.64 15.16 -18.57
N VAL A 520 21.89 15.06 -17.26
CA VAL A 520 22.22 16.19 -16.39
C VAL A 520 23.48 16.89 -16.89
N LEU A 521 24.57 16.14 -17.13
CA LEU A 521 25.83 16.70 -17.64
C LEU A 521 25.65 17.47 -18.95
N VAL A 522 24.97 16.88 -19.94
CA VAL A 522 24.76 17.52 -21.24
C VAL A 522 23.88 18.75 -21.08
N SER A 523 22.81 18.68 -20.27
CA SER A 523 21.95 19.83 -19.98
C SER A 523 22.74 20.99 -19.38
N LEU A 524 23.50 20.75 -18.30
CA LEU A 524 24.31 21.77 -17.62
C LEU A 524 25.44 22.32 -18.51
N CYS A 525 26.14 21.45 -19.25
CA CYS A 525 27.21 21.88 -20.16
C CYS A 525 26.67 22.78 -21.28
N LEU A 526 25.53 22.41 -21.88
CA LEU A 526 24.92 23.23 -22.92
C LEU A 526 24.31 24.52 -22.36
N GLY A 527 23.67 24.49 -21.19
CA GLY A 527 23.13 25.67 -20.52
C GLY A 527 24.24 26.67 -20.17
N LEU A 528 25.42 26.20 -19.76
CA LEU A 528 26.59 27.07 -19.55
C LEU A 528 27.05 27.75 -20.84
N VAL A 529 27.13 27.00 -21.94
CA VAL A 529 27.59 27.52 -23.24
C VAL A 529 26.56 28.46 -23.89
N GLN A 530 25.27 28.23 -23.63
CA GLN A 530 24.16 29.05 -24.11
C GLN A 530 23.94 30.31 -23.26
N GLU A 531 24.67 30.46 -22.15
CA GLU A 531 24.53 31.54 -21.17
C GLU A 531 23.20 31.51 -20.39
N ASP A 532 22.55 30.34 -20.34
CA ASP A 532 21.39 30.09 -19.47
C ASP A 532 21.83 29.83 -18.02
N ILE A 533 23.06 29.31 -17.84
CA ILE A 533 23.72 29.16 -16.53
C ILE A 533 24.82 30.24 -16.41
N ASP A 534 24.76 31.05 -15.36
CA ASP A 534 25.77 32.07 -15.10
C ASP A 534 27.06 31.43 -14.58
N TYR A 535 28.14 31.60 -15.36
CA TYR A 535 29.47 31.12 -15.03
C TYR A 535 29.99 31.66 -13.69
N GLU A 536 29.71 32.93 -13.33
CA GLU A 536 30.25 33.57 -12.12
C GLU A 536 29.45 33.22 -10.84
N GLU A 537 28.19 32.81 -10.99
CA GLU A 537 27.31 32.49 -9.86
C GLU A 537 27.29 30.99 -9.50
N THR A 538 27.88 30.16 -10.35
CA THR A 538 27.83 28.70 -10.25
C THR A 538 29.20 28.15 -9.86
N ALA A 539 29.28 27.36 -8.77
CA ALA A 539 30.56 26.92 -8.22
C ALA A 539 31.27 25.89 -9.12
N TRP A 540 30.52 24.92 -9.67
CA TRP A 540 31.10 23.86 -10.50
C TRP A 540 31.81 24.35 -11.77
N THR A 541 31.51 25.55 -12.27
CA THR A 541 32.06 26.05 -13.55
C THR A 541 33.55 26.35 -13.47
N SER A 542 34.03 26.74 -12.28
CA SER A 542 35.45 27.00 -12.01
C SER A 542 36.21 25.69 -11.77
N ASP A 543 35.54 24.72 -11.16
CA ASP A 543 36.14 23.41 -10.87
C ASP A 543 36.09 22.48 -12.10
N LEU A 544 35.29 22.80 -13.12
CA LEU A 544 35.10 21.97 -14.31
C LEU A 544 36.43 21.63 -15.01
N LEU A 545 37.36 22.59 -15.12
CA LEU A 545 38.65 22.37 -15.78
C LEU A 545 39.51 21.35 -15.04
N ASP A 546 39.46 21.36 -13.70
CA ASP A 546 40.24 20.49 -12.82
C ASP A 546 39.48 19.20 -12.41
N SER A 547 38.19 19.10 -12.74
CA SER A 547 37.34 17.94 -12.44
C SER A 547 37.77 16.67 -13.18
N GLU A 548 37.40 15.51 -12.61
CA GLU A 548 37.63 14.19 -13.22
C GLU A 548 36.71 13.89 -14.43
N LEU A 549 35.78 14.79 -14.76
CA LEU A 549 34.91 14.66 -15.93
C LEU A 549 35.73 14.74 -17.23
N SER A 550 35.87 13.61 -17.92
CA SER A 550 36.62 13.53 -19.18
C SER A 550 35.74 13.93 -20.38
N PRO A 551 36.29 14.59 -21.42
CA PRO A 551 35.65 14.67 -22.74
C PRO A 551 35.34 13.32 -23.40
N GLU A 552 35.84 12.21 -22.86
CA GLU A 552 35.52 10.84 -23.27
C GLU A 552 34.46 10.17 -22.38
N PHE A 553 33.89 10.91 -21.42
CA PHE A 553 32.87 10.41 -20.49
C PHE A 553 31.53 10.19 -21.21
N GLY A 554 30.87 9.08 -20.89
CA GLY A 554 29.57 8.73 -21.45
C GLY A 554 29.64 8.40 -22.94
N ASP A 555 28.57 8.74 -23.65
CA ASP A 555 28.49 8.62 -25.11
C ASP A 555 29.20 9.78 -25.85
N SER A 556 29.20 9.73 -27.18
CA SER A 556 29.85 10.76 -28.01
C SER A 556 29.25 12.16 -27.87
N GLU A 557 27.97 12.26 -27.54
CA GLU A 557 27.28 13.53 -27.33
C GLU A 557 27.67 14.12 -25.97
N THR A 558 27.65 13.29 -24.93
CA THR A 558 28.09 13.64 -23.58
C THR A 558 29.54 14.15 -23.59
N GLY A 559 30.43 13.40 -24.24
CA GLY A 559 31.81 13.81 -24.41
C GLY A 559 31.96 15.15 -25.16
N ALA A 560 31.18 15.36 -26.22
CA ALA A 560 31.21 16.60 -26.99
C ALA A 560 30.68 17.80 -26.18
N ALA A 561 29.64 17.62 -25.36
CA ALA A 561 29.11 18.65 -24.48
C ALA A 561 30.13 19.05 -23.41
N ILE A 562 30.77 18.07 -22.76
CA ILE A 562 31.85 18.30 -21.79
C ILE A 562 33.01 19.05 -22.45
N ALA A 563 33.44 18.61 -23.64
CA ALA A 563 34.52 19.25 -24.38
C ALA A 563 34.19 20.73 -24.71
N LEU A 564 32.95 21.00 -25.12
CA LEU A 564 32.47 22.34 -25.43
C LEU A 564 32.46 23.24 -24.19
N ALA A 565 31.94 22.74 -23.07
CA ALA A 565 31.89 23.46 -21.80
C ALA A 565 33.30 23.73 -21.24
N LYS A 566 34.21 22.74 -21.27
CA LYS A 566 35.62 22.92 -20.89
C LYS A 566 36.32 23.95 -21.77
N ALA A 567 36.11 23.94 -23.07
CA ALA A 567 36.66 24.95 -23.97
C ALA A 567 36.12 26.36 -23.68
N TYR A 568 34.82 26.47 -23.36
CA TYR A 568 34.20 27.72 -22.95
C TYR A 568 34.80 28.25 -21.63
N ALA A 569 34.88 27.40 -20.60
CA ALA A 569 35.46 27.74 -19.29
C ALA A 569 36.94 28.15 -19.42
N ALA A 570 37.75 27.39 -20.15
CA ALA A 570 39.16 27.74 -20.42
C ALA A 570 39.28 29.12 -21.10
N GLY A 571 38.38 29.44 -22.02
CA GLY A 571 38.30 30.76 -22.65
C GLY A 571 38.00 31.88 -21.65
N ARG A 572 37.04 31.67 -20.74
CA ARG A 572 36.68 32.61 -19.66
C ARG A 572 37.84 32.84 -18.68
N GLU A 573 38.56 31.78 -18.32
CA GLU A 573 39.69 31.84 -17.39
C GLU A 573 41.03 32.23 -18.04
N SER A 574 41.06 32.44 -19.36
CA SER A 574 42.29 32.66 -20.12
C SER A 574 43.33 31.53 -19.97
N GLN A 575 42.83 30.29 -19.84
CA GLN A 575 43.63 29.07 -19.77
C GLN A 575 43.71 28.38 -21.15
N PRO A 576 44.76 27.58 -21.42
CA PRO A 576 44.81 26.76 -22.63
C PRO A 576 43.82 25.58 -22.55
N VAL A 577 43.23 25.22 -23.69
CA VAL A 577 42.43 23.99 -23.85
C VAL A 577 43.35 22.79 -24.05
N ASP A 578 43.09 21.66 -23.37
CA ASP A 578 43.87 20.43 -23.47
C ASP A 578 43.68 19.70 -24.81
N GLU A 579 44.62 18.80 -25.15
CA GLU A 579 44.65 18.09 -26.44
C GLU A 579 43.45 17.15 -26.62
N THR A 580 42.99 16.49 -25.55
CA THR A 580 41.83 15.58 -25.56
C THR A 580 40.55 16.35 -25.87
N THR A 581 40.31 17.48 -25.20
CA THR A 581 39.19 18.37 -25.50
C THR A 581 39.21 18.86 -26.95
N ILE A 582 40.39 19.21 -27.47
CA ILE A 582 40.53 19.63 -28.88
C ILE A 582 40.15 18.48 -29.82
N ASP A 583 40.69 17.28 -29.59
CA ASP A 583 40.47 16.12 -30.46
C ASP A 583 38.99 15.73 -30.54
N VAL A 584 38.26 15.74 -29.42
CA VAL A 584 36.80 15.54 -29.41
C VAL A 584 36.09 16.61 -30.23
N LEU A 585 36.42 17.90 -30.05
CA LEU A 585 35.80 19.00 -30.79
C LEU A 585 36.07 18.98 -32.30
N VAL A 586 37.21 18.44 -32.74
CA VAL A 586 37.54 18.27 -34.17
C VAL A 586 37.24 16.87 -34.72
N GLY A 587 36.68 15.98 -33.91
CA GLY A 587 36.29 14.62 -34.27
C GLY A 587 37.46 13.73 -34.68
N ARG A 588 38.56 13.74 -33.91
CA ARG A 588 39.80 13.00 -34.18
C ARG A 588 40.01 11.75 -33.36
#